data_AF-A0A1M6X9E2-F1
#
_entry.id   AF-A0A1M6X9E2-F1
#
_cell.length_a   1.000
_cell.length_b   1.000
_cell.length_c   1.000
_cell.angle_alpha   90.00
_cell.angle_beta   90.00
_cell.angle_gamma   90.00
#
_symmetry.space_group_name_H-M   'P 1'
#
loop_
_entity.id
_entity.type
_entity.pdbx_description
1 polymer ?
#
loop_
_entity_poly.entity_id
_entity_poly.type
_entity_poly.pdbx_seq_one_letter_code
_entity_poly.pdbx_strand_id
1 'polypeptide(L)'
;MKFKDLLLGTAAFTFAASTAFFACVLKKGHDFEESMDKTGNALDQCVICGGKNKIVGDVPMQDMKIGVFCGGMSVDLSQVKADKKQYDLDIEVRNGGVNVIIPENFKLNVTDRCRMGGICDDTRHPEGDGMVVLTVYADVCGGALHFENPISVSETIEADDERLTACPCAPLA
;
A
#
# COMPACT_ATOMS: atom_id res chain seq x y z
N MET A 1 -37.53 -7.78 30.38
CA MET A 1 -36.71 -6.62 29.94
C MET A 1 -37.38 -6.00 28.72
N LYS A 2 -37.55 -4.67 28.69
CA LYS A 2 -38.18 -4.00 27.54
C LYS A 2 -37.15 -3.91 26.41
N PHE A 3 -37.55 -4.23 25.18
CA PHE A 3 -36.69 -4.23 23.99
C PHE A 3 -35.89 -2.91 23.81
N LYS A 4 -36.44 -1.80 24.31
CA LYS A 4 -35.80 -0.48 24.35
C LYS A 4 -34.54 -0.43 25.23
N ASP A 5 -34.56 -1.08 26.39
CA ASP A 5 -33.41 -1.09 27.32
C ASP A 5 -32.26 -1.96 26.75
N LEU A 6 -32.61 -3.03 26.03
CA LEU A 6 -31.65 -3.89 25.32
C LEU A 6 -30.99 -3.15 24.15
N LEU A 7 -31.77 -2.42 23.36
CA LEU A 7 -31.25 -1.59 22.25
C LEU A 7 -30.32 -0.48 22.77
N LEU A 8 -30.73 0.22 23.84
CA LEU A 8 -29.92 1.30 24.42
C LEU A 8 -28.59 0.78 24.99
N GLY A 9 -28.63 -0.35 25.70
CA GLY A 9 -27.43 -1.00 26.23
C GLY A 9 -26.49 -1.51 25.13
N THR A 10 -27.04 -2.10 24.06
CA THR A 10 -26.24 -2.56 22.92
C THR A 10 -25.58 -1.40 22.19
N ALA A 11 -26.30 -0.30 21.96
CA ALA A 11 -25.76 0.89 21.30
C ALA A 11 -24.64 1.56 22.13
N ALA A 12 -24.81 1.67 23.44
CA ALA A 12 -23.77 2.21 24.32
C ALA A 12 -22.51 1.33 24.31
N PHE A 13 -22.67 0.00 24.31
CA PHE A 13 -21.56 -0.94 24.25
C PHE A 13 -20.81 -0.86 22.92
N THR A 14 -21.51 -0.86 21.78
CA THR A 14 -20.84 -0.74 20.47
C THR A 14 -20.11 0.59 20.32
N PHE A 15 -20.68 1.69 20.81
CA PHE A 15 -20.02 3.00 20.78
C PHE A 15 -18.73 2.99 21.62
N ALA A 16 -18.78 2.49 22.85
CA ALA A 16 -17.61 2.39 23.72
C ALA A 16 -16.53 1.45 23.16
N ALA A 17 -16.93 0.32 22.59
CA ALA A 17 -16.00 -0.62 21.94
C ALA A 17 -15.32 0.02 20.72
N SER A 18 -16.08 0.77 19.91
CA SER A 18 -15.57 1.45 18.71
C SER A 18 -14.58 2.55 19.06
N THR A 19 -14.88 3.36 20.08
CA THR A 19 -13.97 4.43 20.53
C THR A 19 -12.71 3.88 21.18
N ALA A 20 -12.82 2.82 21.98
CA ALA A 20 -11.66 2.14 22.55
C ALA A 20 -10.76 1.53 21.46
N PHE A 21 -11.36 0.87 20.47
CA PHE A 21 -10.63 0.33 19.33
C PHE A 21 -9.91 1.42 18.55
N PHE A 22 -10.60 2.52 18.23
CA PHE A 22 -9.99 3.66 17.54
C PHE A 22 -8.84 4.27 18.34
N ALA A 23 -9.01 4.47 19.65
CA ALA A 23 -7.96 4.96 20.53
C ALA A 23 -6.73 4.03 20.57
N CYS A 24 -6.94 2.70 20.57
CA CYS A 24 -5.84 1.73 20.48
C CYS A 24 -5.07 1.85 19.15
N VAL A 25 -5.78 2.05 18.03
CA VAL A 25 -5.15 2.21 16.72
C VAL A 25 -4.34 3.52 16.66
N LEU A 26 -4.90 4.63 17.16
CA LEU A 26 -4.19 5.91 17.23
C LEU A 26 -2.96 5.83 18.12
N LYS A 27 -3.08 5.22 19.32
CA LYS A 27 -1.95 5.03 20.22
C LYS A 27 -0.83 4.26 19.52
N LYS A 28 -1.17 3.15 18.85
CA LYS A 28 -0.19 2.36 18.12
C LYS A 28 0.47 3.15 16.99
N GLY A 29 -0.30 4.03 16.32
CA GLY A 29 0.24 4.93 15.31
C GLY A 29 1.26 5.92 15.86
N HIS A 30 1.01 6.48 17.04
CA HIS A 30 1.97 7.35 17.72
C HIS A 30 3.21 6.57 18.19
N ASP A 31 3.03 5.39 18.79
CA ASP A 31 4.15 4.54 19.21
C ASP A 31 5.05 4.16 17.99
N PHE A 32 4.44 3.91 16.82
CA PHE A 32 5.16 3.65 15.58
C PHE A 32 5.92 4.89 15.10
N GLU A 33 5.28 6.06 15.08
CA GLU A 33 5.88 7.33 14.68
C GLU A 33 7.08 7.72 15.57
N GLU A 34 7.04 7.36 16.86
CA GLU A 34 8.16 7.54 17.77
C GLU A 34 9.36 6.64 17.43
N SER A 35 9.14 5.47 16.85
CA SER A 35 10.16 4.49 16.47
C SER A 35 10.84 4.74 15.12
N MET A 36 10.36 5.74 14.37
CA MET A 36 10.88 6.10 13.06
C MET A 36 12.20 6.86 13.17
N ASP A 37 13.02 6.74 12.13
CA ASP A 37 14.15 7.63 11.96
C ASP A 37 13.65 9.06 11.64
N LYS A 38 14.12 10.02 12.44
CA LYS A 38 13.77 11.44 12.34
C LYS A 38 14.92 12.27 11.76
N THR A 39 15.99 11.63 11.28
CA THR A 39 17.04 12.32 10.55
C THR A 39 16.47 12.95 9.27
N GLY A 40 17.06 14.07 8.84
CA GLY A 40 16.54 14.83 7.68
C GLY A 40 16.55 14.07 6.35
N ASN A 41 17.22 12.91 6.29
CA ASN A 41 17.37 12.08 5.10
C ASN A 41 16.61 10.74 5.22
N ALA A 42 15.88 10.52 6.31
CA ALA A 42 15.11 9.30 6.53
C ALA A 42 13.97 9.17 5.51
N LEU A 43 13.74 7.94 5.03
CA LEU A 43 12.64 7.64 4.12
C LEU A 43 11.35 7.25 4.84
N ASP A 44 11.42 7.03 6.15
CA ASP A 44 10.31 6.58 6.97
C ASP A 44 9.06 7.46 6.79
N GLN A 45 7.90 6.82 6.60
CA GLN A 45 6.61 7.50 6.49
C GLN A 45 5.58 6.93 7.47
N CYS A 46 4.76 7.81 8.05
CA CYS A 46 3.60 7.43 8.84
C CYS A 46 2.39 8.30 8.50
N VAL A 47 1.20 7.70 8.52
CA VAL A 47 -0.12 8.36 8.49
C VAL A 47 -0.96 7.74 9.59
N ILE A 48 -1.46 8.56 10.51
CA ILE A 48 -2.33 8.13 11.63
C ILE A 48 -3.82 8.33 11.32
N CYS A 49 -4.13 9.28 10.44
CA CYS A 49 -5.48 9.52 9.92
C CYS A 49 -5.36 10.21 8.55
N GLY A 50 -6.17 9.79 7.57
CA GLY A 50 -6.27 10.46 6.27
C GLY A 50 -5.48 9.77 5.15
N GLY A 51 -4.97 10.55 4.20
CA GLY A 51 -4.32 10.03 2.99
C GLY A 51 -3.01 10.77 2.68
N LYS A 52 -1.96 10.04 2.30
CA LYS A 52 -0.67 10.63 1.88
C LYS A 52 -0.16 9.97 0.61
N ASN A 53 0.29 10.78 -0.35
CA ASN A 53 1.06 10.30 -1.49
C ASN A 53 2.49 10.84 -1.36
N LYS A 54 3.48 9.98 -1.50
CA LYS A 54 4.90 10.33 -1.37
C LYS A 54 5.68 9.78 -2.55
N ILE A 55 6.29 10.67 -3.32
CA ILE A 55 7.27 10.31 -4.34
C ILE A 55 8.65 10.45 -3.73
N VAL A 56 9.44 9.38 -3.80
CA VAL A 56 10.83 9.31 -3.34
C VAL A 56 11.73 9.30 -4.57
N GLY A 57 12.25 10.47 -4.95
CA GLY A 57 13.06 10.65 -6.16
C GLY A 57 14.51 11.02 -5.87
N ASP A 58 15.42 10.47 -6.68
CA ASP A 58 16.84 10.85 -6.75
C ASP A 58 17.66 10.75 -5.44
N VAL A 59 17.20 9.91 -4.51
CA VAL A 59 17.89 9.62 -3.26
C VAL A 59 18.38 8.16 -3.22
N PRO A 60 19.47 7.87 -2.48
CA PRO A 60 19.88 6.49 -2.24
C PRO A 60 18.82 5.76 -1.42
N MET A 61 18.54 4.51 -1.80
CA MET A 61 17.66 3.63 -1.04
C MET A 61 18.25 3.37 0.34
N GLN A 62 17.37 3.29 1.34
CA GLN A 62 17.71 3.00 2.73
C GLN A 62 16.68 2.03 3.29
N ASP A 63 17.02 1.37 4.39
CA ASP A 63 16.03 0.63 5.16
C ASP A 63 14.99 1.64 5.65
N MET A 64 13.70 1.28 5.55
CA MET A 64 12.63 2.23 5.79
C MET A 64 11.42 1.60 6.44
N LYS A 65 10.64 2.44 7.13
CA LYS A 65 9.39 2.06 7.79
C LYS A 65 8.20 2.80 7.20
N ILE A 66 7.10 2.08 6.97
CA ILE A 66 5.82 2.65 6.54
C ILE A 66 4.72 2.27 7.54
N GLY A 67 4.11 3.28 8.14
CA GLY A 67 2.99 3.13 9.06
C GLY A 67 1.71 3.72 8.50
N VAL A 68 0.64 2.95 8.42
CA VAL A 68 -0.71 3.45 8.11
C VAL A 68 -1.68 2.97 9.17
N PHE A 69 -2.20 3.92 9.93
CA PHE A 69 -3.23 3.72 10.94
C PHE A 69 -4.43 4.55 10.47
N CYS A 70 -5.61 3.96 10.34
CA CYS A 70 -6.84 4.66 9.93
C CYS A 70 -6.72 5.58 8.70
N GLY A 71 -6.24 5.05 7.57
CA GLY A 71 -5.98 5.88 6.40
C GLY A 71 -5.47 5.15 5.16
N GLY A 72 -4.81 5.89 4.29
CA GLY A 72 -4.21 5.39 3.06
C GLY A 72 -2.86 6.02 2.75
N MET A 73 -1.93 5.25 2.20
CA MET A 73 -0.67 5.79 1.69
C MET A 73 -0.33 5.22 0.31
N SER A 74 0.20 6.07 -0.56
CA SER A 74 0.90 5.65 -1.78
C SER A 74 2.35 6.10 -1.67
N VAL A 75 3.29 5.18 -1.86
CA VAL A 75 4.72 5.48 -1.87
C VAL A 75 5.30 5.06 -3.20
N ASP A 76 5.87 6.03 -3.90
CA ASP A 76 6.55 5.79 -5.18
C ASP A 76 8.07 5.75 -4.96
N LEU A 77 8.64 4.55 -5.09
CA LEU A 77 10.07 4.31 -4.99
C LEU A 77 10.75 4.20 -6.36
N SER A 78 10.02 4.36 -7.47
CA SER A 78 10.51 4.09 -8.85
C SER A 78 11.83 4.77 -9.22
N GLN A 79 12.18 5.88 -8.56
CA GLN A 79 13.36 6.69 -8.85
C GLN A 79 14.49 6.57 -7.81
N VAL A 80 14.41 5.63 -6.87
CA VAL A 80 15.48 5.41 -5.88
C VAL A 80 16.70 4.73 -6.50
N LYS A 81 17.89 5.05 -5.97
CA LYS A 81 19.15 4.44 -6.42
C LYS A 81 19.63 3.43 -5.38
N ALA A 82 19.86 2.19 -5.80
CA ALA A 82 20.43 1.16 -4.94
C ALA A 82 21.96 1.25 -4.92
N ASP A 83 22.53 1.37 -3.73
CA ASP A 83 23.96 1.26 -3.44
C ASP A 83 24.34 -0.09 -2.81
N LYS A 84 23.35 -0.85 -2.32
CA LYS A 84 23.45 -2.18 -1.73
C LYS A 84 22.63 -3.18 -2.52
N LYS A 85 22.89 -4.47 -2.29
CA LYS A 85 22.14 -5.58 -2.88
C LYS A 85 20.89 -5.98 -2.10
N GLN A 86 20.73 -5.48 -0.87
CA GLN A 86 19.62 -5.82 0.00
C GLN A 86 19.23 -4.63 0.89
N TYR A 87 17.92 -4.47 1.07
CA TYR A 87 17.29 -3.51 1.98
C TYR A 87 16.10 -4.14 2.68
N ASP A 88 15.72 -3.57 3.82
CA ASP A 88 14.55 -3.97 4.59
C ASP A 88 13.47 -2.87 4.59
N LEU A 89 12.21 -3.30 4.45
CA LEU A 89 11.03 -2.45 4.47
C LEU A 89 10.03 -2.99 5.49
N ASP A 90 9.89 -2.30 6.62
CA ASP A 90 8.89 -2.62 7.64
C ASP A 90 7.58 -1.88 7.34
N ILE A 91 6.48 -2.62 7.18
CA ILE A 91 5.17 -2.03 6.92
C ILE A 91 4.18 -2.45 8.00
N GLU A 92 3.57 -1.47 8.66
CA GLU A 92 2.45 -1.69 9.56
C GLU A 92 1.18 -1.02 9.04
N VAL A 93 0.14 -1.83 8.85
CA VAL A 93 -1.18 -1.36 8.43
C VAL A 93 -2.24 -1.74 9.47
N ARG A 94 -2.98 -0.73 9.94
CA ARG A 94 -4.13 -0.85 10.85
C ARG A 94 -5.31 -0.08 10.26
N ASN A 95 -6.36 -0.77 9.82
CA ASN A 95 -7.56 -0.15 9.25
C ASN A 95 -7.25 0.83 8.11
N GLY A 96 -6.61 0.36 7.05
CA GLY A 96 -6.15 1.25 5.99
C GLY A 96 -5.61 0.54 4.76
N GLY A 97 -4.96 1.29 3.88
CA GLY A 97 -4.37 0.79 2.65
C GLY A 97 -2.98 1.36 2.39
N VAL A 98 -2.08 0.55 1.86
CA VAL A 98 -0.78 1.00 1.35
C VAL A 98 -0.62 0.51 -0.08
N ASN A 99 -0.27 1.42 -0.99
CA ASN A 99 0.25 1.08 -2.30
C ASN A 99 1.73 1.46 -2.36
N VAL A 100 2.58 0.56 -2.83
CA VAL A 100 4.01 0.81 -2.99
C VAL A 100 4.41 0.51 -4.44
N ILE A 101 4.91 1.54 -5.13
CA ILE A 101 5.44 1.41 -6.48
C ILE A 101 6.93 1.05 -6.37
N ILE A 102 7.28 -0.14 -6.84
CA ILE A 102 8.60 -0.77 -6.72
C ILE A 102 9.37 -0.62 -8.03
N PRO A 103 10.63 -0.17 -8.00
CA PRO A 103 11.48 -0.13 -9.20
C PRO A 103 11.63 -1.51 -9.84
N GLU A 104 11.72 -1.56 -11.16
CA GLU A 104 11.85 -2.82 -11.91
C GLU A 104 13.12 -3.61 -11.57
N ASN A 105 14.18 -2.96 -11.06
CA ASN A 105 15.44 -3.60 -10.67
C ASN A 105 15.45 -4.18 -9.24
N PHE A 106 14.32 -4.10 -8.54
CA PHE A 106 14.15 -4.62 -7.19
C PHE A 106 13.32 -5.89 -7.21
N LYS A 107 13.74 -6.90 -6.47
CA LYS A 107 13.01 -8.14 -6.20
C LYS A 107 12.42 -8.12 -4.81
N LEU A 108 11.10 -8.29 -4.71
CA LEU A 108 10.42 -8.38 -3.41
C LEU A 108 10.63 -9.76 -2.76
N ASN A 109 10.85 -9.73 -1.45
CA ASN A 109 10.80 -10.89 -0.58
C ASN A 109 9.86 -10.56 0.60
N VAL A 110 8.58 -10.93 0.47
CA VAL A 110 7.54 -10.54 1.43
C VAL A 110 7.41 -11.59 2.53
N THR A 111 7.56 -11.16 3.79
CA THR A 111 7.23 -11.91 5.00
C THR A 111 6.08 -11.21 5.69
N ASP A 112 4.91 -11.85 5.73
CA ASP A 112 3.71 -11.20 6.23
C ASP A 112 3.07 -11.83 7.46
N ARG A 113 2.29 -10.98 8.15
CA ARG A 113 1.31 -11.35 9.17
C ARG A 113 0.01 -10.62 8.84
N CYS A 114 -0.75 -11.15 7.89
CA CYS A 114 -2.09 -10.64 7.62
C CYS A 114 -3.14 -11.30 8.54
N ARG A 115 -3.91 -10.49 9.28
CA ARG A 115 -5.02 -10.98 10.11
C ARG A 115 -6.39 -10.79 9.46
N MET A 116 -6.59 -9.64 8.85
CA MET A 116 -7.87 -9.25 8.24
C MET A 116 -7.56 -8.29 7.09
N GLY A 117 -7.87 -8.68 5.85
CA GLY A 117 -7.51 -7.91 4.67
C GLY A 117 -6.74 -8.72 3.64
N GLY A 118 -5.80 -8.10 2.93
CA GLY A 118 -5.03 -8.77 1.87
C GLY A 118 -3.71 -8.08 1.55
N ILE A 119 -2.79 -8.86 0.99
CA ILE A 119 -1.53 -8.39 0.43
C ILE A 119 -1.48 -8.88 -1.01
N CYS A 120 -1.24 -7.95 -1.94
CA CYS A 120 -1.14 -8.24 -3.36
C CYS A 120 0.22 -7.78 -3.87
N ASP A 121 0.91 -8.65 -4.58
CA ASP A 121 2.17 -8.35 -5.24
C ASP A 121 1.99 -8.54 -6.75
N ASP A 122 1.80 -7.43 -7.47
CA ASP A 122 1.68 -7.37 -8.92
C ASP A 122 2.99 -6.93 -9.58
N THR A 123 4.12 -7.03 -8.86
CA THR A 123 5.42 -6.67 -9.42
C THR A 123 5.92 -7.73 -10.42
N ARG A 124 6.35 -7.26 -11.59
CA ARG A 124 7.05 -7.98 -12.64
C ARG A 124 8.55 -7.74 -12.49
N HIS A 125 9.28 -8.84 -12.46
CA HIS A 125 10.73 -8.84 -12.32
C HIS A 125 11.33 -9.37 -13.62
N PRO A 126 12.03 -8.54 -14.42
CA PRO A 126 12.78 -9.07 -15.55
C PRO A 126 13.82 -10.09 -15.06
N GLU A 127 13.92 -11.23 -15.74
CA GLU A 127 14.91 -12.25 -15.40
C GLU A 127 16.32 -11.69 -15.65
N GLY A 128 17.15 -11.64 -14.60
CA GLY A 128 18.52 -11.14 -14.73
C GLY A 128 19.34 -11.27 -13.44
N ASP A 129 20.65 -11.49 -13.60
CA ASP A 129 21.62 -11.37 -12.52
C ASP A 129 21.81 -9.89 -12.15
N GLY A 130 21.73 -9.56 -10.86
CA GLY A 130 21.98 -8.20 -10.35
C GLY A 130 20.78 -7.50 -9.71
N MET A 131 19.64 -8.18 -9.55
CA MET A 131 18.47 -7.64 -8.84
C MET A 131 18.79 -7.31 -7.38
N VAL A 132 18.24 -6.19 -6.90
CA VAL A 132 18.34 -5.75 -5.51
C VAL A 132 17.20 -6.39 -4.73
N VAL A 133 17.48 -7.06 -3.61
CA VAL A 133 16.44 -7.69 -2.79
C VAL A 133 15.85 -6.68 -1.81
N LEU A 134 14.53 -6.50 -1.84
CA LEU A 134 13.79 -5.75 -0.81
C LEU A 134 13.01 -6.74 0.04
N THR A 135 13.46 -6.94 1.28
CA THR A 135 12.74 -7.79 2.22
C THR A 135 11.67 -6.96 2.91
N VAL A 136 10.42 -7.35 2.73
CA VAL A 136 9.26 -6.64 3.27
C VAL A 136 8.75 -7.40 4.48
N TYR A 137 8.71 -6.75 5.64
CA TYR A 137 8.06 -7.27 6.84
C TYR A 137 6.70 -6.59 7.02
N ALA A 138 5.63 -7.24 6.58
CA ALA A 138 4.30 -6.66 6.55
C ALA A 138 3.41 -7.16 7.71
N ASP A 139 2.95 -6.27 8.58
CA ASP A 139 1.94 -6.56 9.59
C ASP A 139 0.63 -5.82 9.26
N VAL A 140 -0.35 -6.55 8.73
CA VAL A 140 -1.61 -6.00 8.21
C VAL A 140 -2.79 -6.47 9.03
N CYS A 141 -3.55 -5.53 9.61
CA CYS A 141 -4.75 -5.81 10.37
C CYS A 141 -5.88 -4.84 9.99
N GLY A 142 -6.91 -5.34 9.32
CA GLY A 142 -8.05 -4.58 8.83
C GLY A 142 -7.73 -3.74 7.59
N GLY A 143 -6.85 -4.19 6.69
CA GLY A 143 -6.38 -3.33 5.60
C GLY A 143 -5.83 -4.05 4.39
N ALA A 144 -5.32 -3.29 3.42
CA ALA A 144 -4.71 -3.82 2.20
C ALA A 144 -3.29 -3.29 2.00
N LEU A 145 -2.42 -4.14 1.45
CA LEU A 145 -1.09 -3.75 0.99
C LEU A 145 -0.95 -4.21 -0.46
N HIS A 146 -0.56 -3.29 -1.34
CA HIS A 146 -0.40 -3.54 -2.76
C HIS A 146 0.99 -3.11 -3.19
N PHE A 147 1.64 -3.97 -3.96
CA PHE A 147 2.89 -3.69 -4.64
C PHE A 147 2.68 -3.74 -6.15
N GLU A 148 3.19 -2.73 -6.85
CA GLU A 148 3.14 -2.66 -8.32
C GLU A 148 4.44 -2.06 -8.85
N ASN A 149 4.73 -2.23 -10.14
CA ASN A 149 5.82 -1.51 -10.80
C ASN A 149 5.32 -0.16 -11.34
N PRO A 150 6.24 0.79 -11.60
CA PRO A 150 5.87 1.99 -12.35
C PRO A 150 5.29 1.59 -13.71
N ILE A 151 4.26 2.30 -14.15
CA ILE A 151 3.65 2.08 -15.47
C ILE A 151 4.70 2.42 -16.54
N SER A 152 5.34 1.41 -17.10
CA SER A 152 6.19 1.56 -18.27
C SER A 152 5.29 1.88 -19.47
N VAL A 153 5.50 3.02 -20.12
CA VAL A 153 4.73 3.52 -21.30
C VAL A 153 4.94 2.63 -22.56
N SER A 154 5.47 1.41 -22.43
CA SER A 154 5.60 0.42 -23.50
C SER A 154 4.33 -0.39 -23.74
N GLU A 155 3.29 -0.25 -22.91
CA GLU A 155 1.91 -0.51 -23.37
C GLU A 155 1.44 0.66 -24.25
N THR A 156 2.18 0.93 -25.34
CA THR A 156 1.53 1.37 -26.57
C THR A 156 0.51 0.29 -26.87
N ILE A 157 -0.74 0.61 -26.55
CA ILE A 157 -1.92 0.10 -27.21
C ILE A 157 -1.52 -0.08 -28.68
N GLU A 158 -1.27 -1.32 -29.11
CA GLU A 158 -1.42 -1.62 -30.52
C GLU A 158 -2.85 -1.20 -30.81
N ALA A 159 -3.01 -0.13 -31.59
CA ALA A 159 -4.31 0.31 -32.04
C ALA A 159 -4.91 -0.91 -32.73
N ASP A 160 -5.87 -1.54 -32.06
CA ASP A 160 -6.59 -2.68 -32.61
C ASP A 160 -7.04 -2.28 -34.01
N ASP A 161 -6.44 -3.02 -34.93
CA ASP A 161 -6.59 -3.07 -36.37
C ASP A 161 -7.97 -2.55 -36.83
N GLU A 162 -7.96 -1.64 -37.81
CA GLU A 162 -9.10 -1.11 -38.55
C GLU A 162 -9.91 -2.23 -39.23
N ARG A 163 -10.67 -3.00 -38.45
CA ARG A 163 -11.67 -3.97 -38.95
C ARG A 163 -13.05 -3.69 -38.39
N LEU A 164 -13.44 -2.42 -38.38
CA LEU A 164 -14.84 -2.04 -38.57
C LEU A 164 -15.13 -1.96 -40.07
N THR A 165 -15.12 -3.11 -40.73
CA THR A 165 -15.74 -3.25 -42.05
C THR A 165 -17.23 -2.96 -41.92
N ALA A 166 -17.61 -1.79 -42.43
CA ALA A 166 -18.89 -1.41 -43.00
C ALA A 166 -20.07 -2.35 -42.70
N CYS A 167 -20.98 -1.92 -41.82
CA CYS A 167 -22.38 -2.35 -41.89
C CYS A 167 -23.00 -1.76 -43.17
N PRO A 168 -23.46 -2.57 -44.14
CA PRO A 168 -24.26 -2.05 -45.23
C PRO A 168 -25.69 -1.83 -44.72
N CYS A 169 -26.08 -0.56 -44.59
CA CYS A 169 -27.48 -0.20 -44.54
C CYS A 169 -28.14 -0.63 -45.86
N ALA A 170 -28.91 -1.72 -45.83
CA ALA A 170 -29.82 -2.06 -46.92
C ALA A 170 -31.09 -1.19 -46.80
N PRO A 171 -31.56 -0.55 -47.89
CA PRO A 171 -32.87 0.07 -47.91
C PRO A 171 -33.94 -1.03 -48.09
N LEU A 172 -34.97 -1.02 -47.25
CA LEU A 172 -36.20 -1.76 -47.49
C LEU A 172 -36.93 -1.11 -48.67
N ALA A 173 -37.05 -1.87 -49.76
CA ALA A 173 -38.01 -1.65 -50.84
C ALA A 173 -39.38 -2.23 -50.48
#